data_AF-Q3J0U3-F1
#
_entry.id   AF-Q3J0U3-F1
#
_cell.length_a   1.000
_cell.length_b   1.000
_cell.length_c   1.000
_cell.angle_alpha   90.00
_cell.angle_beta   90.00
_cell.angle_gamma   90.00
#
_symmetry.space_group_name_H-M   'P 1'
#
loop_
_entity.id
_entity.type
_entity.pdbx_description
1 polymer ?
#
loop_
_entity_poly.entity_id
_entity_poly.type
_entity_poly.pdbx_seq_one_letter_code
_entity_poly.pdbx_strand_id
1 'polypeptide(L)'
;MRDRDLDDLFAEARREAPVPSADLMARILADAAAERPAPAPARSAPRRRLRPWLLALFGGGGVFAGLATATLAGVWIGMAQPAPVAEALWGGTSGDPLESVDLLPGYDLFASLETPVEG
;
A
#
# COMPACT_ATOMS: atom_id res chain seq x y z
N MET A 1 1.35 27.65 8.54
CA MET A 1 -0.12 27.46 8.52
C MET A 1 -0.43 26.25 9.38
N ARG A 2 -1.18 26.43 10.46
CA ARG A 2 -1.60 25.36 11.38
C ARG A 2 -3.04 24.98 11.05
N ASP A 3 -3.45 23.76 11.40
CA ASP A 3 -4.79 23.21 11.15
C ASP A 3 -5.93 24.15 11.61
N ARG A 4 -5.75 24.80 12.78
CA ARG A 4 -6.71 25.77 13.33
C ARG A 4 -6.94 26.99 12.44
N ASP A 5 -5.94 27.39 11.66
CA ASP A 5 -6.06 28.53 10.75
C ASP A 5 -7.02 28.18 9.58
N LEU A 6 -7.13 26.91 9.19
CA LEU A 6 -8.07 26.45 8.16
C LEU A 6 -9.49 26.34 8.67
N ASP A 7 -9.66 25.84 9.90
CA ASP A 7 -10.98 25.75 10.53
C ASP A 7 -11.65 27.13 10.65
N ASP A 8 -10.88 28.17 11.02
CA ASP A 8 -11.37 29.54 11.11
C ASP A 8 -11.78 30.10 9.74
N LEU A 9 -11.01 29.81 8.68
CA LEU A 9 -11.34 30.20 7.30
C LEU A 9 -12.60 29.50 6.80
N PHE A 10 -12.79 28.21 7.09
CA PHE A 10 -14.01 27.49 6.71
C PHE A 10 -15.23 27.95 7.51
N ALA A 11 -15.04 28.36 8.77
CA ALA A 11 -16.11 28.93 9.58
C ALA A 11 -16.62 30.24 8.99
N GLU A 12 -15.72 31.10 8.51
CA GLU A 12 -16.07 32.34 7.80
C GLU A 12 -16.82 32.04 6.49
N ALA A 13 -16.25 31.18 5.64
CA ALA A 13 -16.86 30.83 4.35
C ALA A 13 -18.28 30.25 4.47
N ARG A 14 -18.59 29.56 5.59
CA ARG A 14 -19.93 29.02 5.83
C ARG A 14 -20.97 30.10 6.14
N ARG A 15 -20.57 31.24 6.70
CA ARG A 15 -21.50 32.35 7.00
C ARG A 15 -22.00 33.05 5.75
N GLU A 16 -21.18 33.06 4.70
CA GLU A 16 -21.47 33.69 3.40
C GLU A 16 -21.90 32.68 2.33
N ALA A 17 -22.23 31.44 2.72
CA ALA A 17 -22.57 30.40 1.77
C ALA A 17 -23.79 30.80 0.91
N PRO A 18 -23.65 30.90 -0.43
CA PRO A 18 -24.76 31.26 -1.29
C PRO A 18 -25.83 30.17 -1.27
N VAL A 19 -27.09 30.57 -1.15
CA VAL A 19 -28.22 29.65 -1.22
C VAL A 19 -28.42 29.21 -2.67
N PRO A 20 -28.37 27.91 -3.00
CA PRO A 20 -28.59 27.43 -4.36
C PRO A 20 -30.03 27.74 -4.81
N SER A 21 -30.22 27.99 -6.11
CA SER A 21 -31.55 28.25 -6.66
C SER A 21 -32.46 27.03 -6.54
N ALA A 22 -33.77 27.27 -6.42
CA ALA A 22 -34.76 26.19 -6.32
C ALA A 22 -34.75 25.29 -7.56
N ASP A 23 -34.53 25.86 -8.75
CA ASP A 23 -34.42 25.12 -10.02
C ASP A 23 -33.22 24.17 -10.01
N LEU A 24 -32.04 24.64 -9.59
CA LEU A 24 -30.85 23.80 -9.46
C LEU A 24 -31.10 22.66 -8.48
N MET A 25 -31.73 22.95 -7.34
CA MET A 25 -32.06 21.92 -6.35
C MET A 25 -33.02 20.88 -6.90
N ALA A 26 -34.05 21.30 -7.66
CA ALA A 26 -34.99 20.38 -8.30
C ALA A 26 -34.28 19.44 -9.30
N ARG A 27 -33.34 19.97 -10.09
CA ARG A 27 -32.54 19.17 -11.03
C ARG A 27 -31.64 18.17 -10.31
N ILE A 28 -30.93 18.60 -9.26
CA ILE A 28 -30.08 17.71 -8.44
C ILE A 28 -30.92 16.58 -7.85
N LEU A 29 -32.12 16.88 -7.34
CA LEU A 29 -33.01 15.86 -6.78
C LEU A 29 -33.53 14.89 -7.83
N ALA A 30 -33.83 15.37 -9.05
CA ALA A 30 -34.23 14.52 -10.16
C ALA A 30 -33.08 13.59 -10.59
N ASP A 31 -31.86 14.12 -10.74
CA ASP A 31 -30.67 13.33 -11.10
C ASP A 31 -30.35 12.30 -10.01
N ALA A 32 -30.39 12.69 -8.73
CA ALA A 32 -30.20 11.78 -7.61
C ALA A 32 -31.27 10.69 -7.56
N ALA A 33 -32.50 10.98 -7.96
CA ALA A 33 -33.56 9.97 -8.05
C ALA A 33 -33.32 8.98 -9.19
N ALA A 34 -32.78 9.44 -10.33
CA ALA A 34 -32.44 8.60 -11.47
C ALA A 34 -31.26 7.66 -11.18
N GLU A 35 -30.25 8.14 -10.45
CA GLU A 35 -29.05 7.38 -10.10
C GLU A 35 -29.18 6.57 -8.80
N ARG A 36 -30.33 6.63 -8.11
CA ARG A 36 -30.55 5.81 -6.92
C ARG A 36 -30.57 4.34 -7.32
N PRO A 37 -29.62 3.52 -6.85
CA PRO A 37 -29.67 2.10 -7.11
C PRO A 37 -30.95 1.55 -6.49
N ALA A 38 -31.69 0.74 -7.26
CA ALA A 38 -32.86 0.06 -6.73
C ALA A 38 -32.46 -0.71 -5.46
N PRO A 39 -33.26 -0.65 -4.38
CA PRO A 39 -32.98 -1.44 -3.20
C PRO A 39 -32.91 -2.90 -3.64
N ALA A 40 -31.71 -3.48 -3.56
CA ALA A 40 -31.52 -4.88 -3.90
C ALA A 40 -32.46 -5.69 -3.01
N PRO A 41 -33.23 -6.65 -3.56
CA PRO A 41 -34.08 -7.49 -2.73
C PRO A 41 -33.21 -8.08 -1.63
N ALA A 42 -33.63 -7.93 -0.38
CA ALA A 42 -32.94 -8.49 0.76
C ALA A 42 -32.88 -10.02 0.57
N ARG A 43 -31.79 -10.50 -0.04
CA ARG A 43 -31.52 -11.94 -0.11
C ARG A 43 -31.43 -12.39 1.34
N SER A 44 -32.29 -13.31 1.75
CA SER A 44 -32.20 -13.95 3.05
C SER A 44 -30.74 -14.38 3.24
N ALA A 45 -30.05 -13.74 4.19
CA ALA A 45 -28.63 -14.03 4.41
C ALA A 45 -28.52 -15.53 4.71
N PRO A 46 -27.76 -16.32 3.93
CA PRO A 46 -27.54 -17.71 4.25
C PRO A 46 -26.91 -17.75 5.65
N ARG A 47 -27.49 -18.58 6.53
CA ARG A 47 -27.12 -18.72 7.94
C ARG A 47 -25.59 -18.69 8.09
N ARG A 48 -25.11 -17.57 8.64
CA ARG A 48 -23.73 -17.23 9.00
C ARG A 48 -22.81 -18.45 9.06
N ARG A 49 -22.10 -18.71 7.97
CA ARG A 49 -20.75 -19.28 8.08
C ARG A 49 -19.87 -18.14 8.56
N LEU A 50 -18.94 -18.37 9.47
CA LEU A 50 -18.09 -17.32 10.04
C LEU A 50 -17.12 -16.69 9.00
N ARG A 51 -16.98 -17.31 7.82
CA ARG A 51 -16.09 -16.89 6.72
C ARG A 51 -16.59 -15.67 5.91
N PRO A 52 -17.87 -15.52 5.51
CA PRO A 52 -18.34 -14.37 4.74
C PRO A 52 -18.33 -13.01 5.46
N TRP A 53 -18.19 -12.95 6.79
CA TRP A 53 -18.22 -11.66 7.49
C TRP A 53 -16.96 -10.82 7.24
N LEU A 54 -15.78 -11.44 7.20
CA LEU A 54 -14.54 -10.73 6.88
C LEU A 54 -14.53 -10.22 5.44
N LEU A 55 -15.04 -11.01 4.49
CA LEU A 55 -15.16 -10.59 3.08
C LEU A 55 -16.13 -9.43 2.89
N ALA A 56 -17.21 -9.39 3.69
CA ALA A 56 -18.19 -8.31 3.66
C ALA A 56 -17.67 -7.02 4.31
N LEU A 57 -16.83 -7.11 5.35
CA LEU A 57 -16.28 -5.96 6.06
C LEU A 57 -15.27 -5.16 5.21
N PHE A 58 -14.57 -5.84 4.30
CA PHE A 58 -13.56 -5.24 3.43
C PHE A 58 -14.06 -4.96 1.99
N GLY A 59 -15.37 -4.98 1.76
CA GLY A 59 -15.96 -4.62 0.46
C GLY A 59 -15.81 -5.67 -0.65
N GLY A 60 -15.45 -6.92 -0.32
CA GLY A 60 -15.35 -8.04 -1.27
C GLY A 60 -14.04 -8.84 -1.18
N GLY A 61 -13.87 -9.81 -2.09
CA GLY A 61 -12.73 -10.73 -2.11
C GLY A 61 -11.37 -10.14 -2.48
N GLY A 62 -11.34 -8.93 -3.05
CA GLY A 62 -10.11 -8.29 -3.54
C GLY A 62 -9.08 -7.98 -2.45
N VAL A 63 -9.53 -7.57 -1.26
CA VAL A 63 -8.63 -7.27 -0.13
C VAL A 63 -7.89 -8.52 0.37
N PHE A 64 -8.56 -9.67 0.35
CA PHE A 64 -7.93 -10.95 0.68
C PHE A 64 -6.92 -11.41 -0.38
N ALA A 65 -7.17 -11.12 -1.66
CA ALA A 65 -6.22 -11.39 -2.73
C ALA A 65 -4.94 -10.55 -2.58
N GLY A 66 -5.06 -9.28 -2.18
CA GLY A 66 -3.92 -8.42 -1.87
C GLY A 66 -3.12 -8.95 -0.68
N LEU A 67 -3.79 -9.29 0.43
CA LEU A 67 -3.14 -9.84 1.62
C LEU A 67 -2.44 -11.18 1.34
N ALA A 68 -3.07 -12.07 0.59
CA ALA A 68 -2.48 -13.36 0.22
C ALA A 68 -1.28 -13.21 -0.71
N THR A 69 -1.35 -12.28 -1.67
CA THR A 69 -0.21 -11.97 -2.55
C THR A 69 0.94 -11.38 -1.74
N ALA A 70 0.66 -10.48 -0.79
CA ALA A 70 1.67 -9.86 0.06
C ALA A 70 2.37 -10.86 0.98
N THR A 71 1.64 -11.80 1.58
CA THR A 71 2.26 -12.87 2.39
C THR A 71 3.10 -13.82 1.55
N LEU A 72 2.63 -14.20 0.35
CA LEU A 72 3.41 -15.05 -0.55
C LEU A 72 4.68 -14.34 -1.04
N ALA A 73 4.58 -13.05 -1.39
CA ALA A 73 5.73 -12.23 -1.74
C ALA A 73 6.72 -12.08 -0.58
N GLY A 74 6.23 -11.87 0.64
CA GLY A 74 7.08 -11.81 1.84
C GLY A 74 7.82 -13.12 2.10
N VAL A 75 7.16 -14.27 1.95
CA VAL A 75 7.81 -15.60 2.06
C VAL A 75 8.84 -15.82 0.95
N TRP A 76 8.52 -15.44 -0.29
CA TRP A 76 9.44 -15.53 -1.42
C TRP A 76 10.70 -14.70 -1.18
N ILE A 77 10.53 -13.43 -0.78
CA ILE A 77 11.63 -12.51 -0.47
C ILE A 77 12.46 -13.04 0.71
N GLY A 78 11.83 -13.55 1.76
CA GLY A 78 12.52 -14.08 2.93
C GLY A 78 13.38 -15.33 2.66
N MET A 79 13.01 -16.13 1.65
CA MET A 79 13.78 -17.32 1.23
C MET A 79 14.86 -17.00 0.18
N ALA A 80 14.71 -15.90 -0.56
CA ALA A 80 15.68 -15.50 -1.56
C ALA A 80 16.92 -14.87 -0.88
N GLN A 81 18.11 -15.24 -1.36
CA GLN A 81 19.35 -14.56 -0.97
C GLN A 81 19.22 -13.05 -1.28
N PRO A 82 19.76 -12.17 -0.43
CA PRO A 82 19.53 -10.72 -0.56
C PRO A 82 20.05 -10.14 -1.88
N ALA A 83 21.08 -10.74 -2.49
CA ALA A 83 21.68 -10.25 -3.75
C ALA A 83 20.69 -10.21 -4.94
N PRO A 84 20.04 -11.31 -5.36
CA PRO A 84 19.10 -11.27 -6.49
C PRO A 84 17.83 -10.46 -6.24
N VAL A 85 17.37 -10.34 -4.99
CA VAL A 85 16.20 -9.51 -4.65
C VAL A 85 16.55 -8.03 -4.69
N ALA A 86 17.71 -7.65 -4.14
CA ALA A 86 18.20 -6.29 -4.22
C ALA A 86 18.42 -5.87 -5.69
N GLU A 87 19.00 -6.72 -6.53
CA GLU A 87 19.20 -6.44 -7.94
C GLU A 87 17.86 -6.30 -8.71
N ALA A 88 16.86 -7.15 -8.45
CA ALA A 88 15.57 -7.07 -9.13
C ALA A 88 14.71 -5.86 -8.70
N LEU A 89 14.81 -5.43 -7.43
CA LEU A 89 14.01 -4.34 -6.87
C LEU A 89 14.71 -2.98 -6.94
N TRP A 90 16.04 -2.94 -6.85
CA TRP A 90 16.87 -1.71 -6.86
C TRP A 90 17.77 -1.57 -8.11
N GLY A 91 17.92 -2.59 -8.95
CA GLY A 91 18.77 -2.56 -10.15
C GLY A 91 18.33 -1.55 -11.23
N GLY A 92 17.18 -0.90 -11.04
CA GLY A 92 16.77 0.26 -11.86
C GLY A 92 17.07 1.63 -11.24
N THR A 93 17.45 1.72 -9.97
CA THR A 93 17.55 3.02 -9.24
C THR A 93 18.97 3.43 -8.88
N SER A 94 19.94 2.52 -8.93
CA SER A 94 21.33 2.81 -8.59
C SER A 94 22.23 2.25 -9.67
N GLY A 95 22.71 3.12 -10.57
CA GLY A 95 23.70 2.79 -11.59
C GLY A 95 25.10 2.60 -11.03
N ASP A 96 25.24 2.17 -9.78
CA ASP A 96 26.52 1.93 -9.13
C ASP A 96 26.46 0.56 -8.44
N PRO A 97 27.27 -0.42 -8.87
CA PRO A 97 27.34 -1.71 -8.21
C PRO A 97 27.68 -1.50 -6.74
N LEU A 98 26.99 -2.21 -5.86
CA LEU A 98 27.33 -2.28 -4.44
C LEU A 98 28.74 -2.85 -4.33
N GLU A 99 29.73 -1.97 -4.25
CA GLU A 99 31.12 -2.32 -4.00
C GLU A 99 31.17 -2.87 -2.58
N SER A 100 31.13 -4.20 -2.46
CA SER A 100 31.33 -4.90 -1.21
C SER A 100 32.74 -4.59 -0.72
N VAL A 101 32.86 -3.65 0.21
CA VAL A 101 34.12 -3.38 0.90
C VAL A 101 34.41 -4.56 1.81
N ASP A 102 35.41 -5.35 1.45
CA ASP A 102 35.90 -6.42 2.29
C ASP A 102 36.62 -5.81 3.50
N LEU A 103 35.96 -5.85 4.66
CA LEU A 103 36.45 -5.29 5.91
C LEU A 103 37.32 -6.29 6.70
N LEU A 104 37.43 -7.53 6.20
CA LEU A 104 38.28 -8.57 6.76
C LEU A 104 39.38 -8.87 5.73
N PRO A 105 40.67 -8.59 6.02
CA PRO A 105 41.74 -9.10 5.18
C PRO A 105 41.62 -10.63 5.18
N GLY A 106 41.33 -11.19 4.00
CA GLY A 106 40.99 -12.60 3.82
C GLY A 106 42.09 -13.57 4.25
N TYR A 107 41.73 -14.85 4.33
CA TYR A 107 42.59 -16.00 4.63
C TYR A 107 43.93 -16.03 3.89
N ASP A 108 44.07 -15.28 2.77
CA ASP A 108 45.31 -15.09 2.03
C ASP A 108 46.43 -14.43 2.87
N LEU A 109 46.07 -13.54 3.80
CA LEU A 109 47.04 -12.96 4.74
C LEU A 109 47.56 -14.04 5.71
N PHE A 110 46.68 -14.94 6.17
CA PHE A 110 47.08 -16.03 7.07
C PHE A 110 47.85 -17.13 6.32
N ALA A 111 47.45 -17.43 5.08
CA ALA A 111 48.13 -18.39 4.22
C ALA A 111 49.54 -17.92 3.82
N SER A 112 49.74 -16.61 3.61
CA SER A 112 51.05 -16.03 3.30
C SER A 112 51.99 -15.95 4.51
N LEU A 113 51.47 -16.01 5.74
CA LEU A 113 52.29 -16.15 6.96
C LEU A 113 52.75 -17.60 7.19
N GLU A 114 52.08 -18.57 6.57
CA GLU A 114 52.38 -20.01 6.72
C GLU A 114 53.31 -20.54 5.62
N THR A 115 53.48 -19.79 4.52
CA THR A 115 54.56 -20.07 3.55
C THR A 115 55.91 -19.65 4.13
N PRO A 116 56.90 -20.57 4.28
CA PRO A 116 58.25 -20.18 4.67
C PRO A 116 58.82 -19.25 3.60
N VAL A 117 59.38 -18.12 4.03
CA VAL A 117 60.13 -17.22 3.14
C VAL A 117 61.38 -17.97 2.68
N GLU A 118 61.34 -18.58 1.50
CA GLU A 118 62.56 -19.01 0.82
C GLU A 118 63.32 -17.73 0.41
N GLY A 119 64.50 -17.57 1.01
CA GLY A 119 65.44 -16.49 0.70
C GLY A 119 66.20 -16.72 -0.60
#